data_AF-J1L4V3-F1
#
_entry.id   AF-J1L4V3-F1
#
_cell.length_a   1.000
_cell.length_b   1.000
_cell.length_c   1.000
_cell.angle_alpha   90.00
_cell.angle_beta   90.00
_cell.angle_gamma   90.00
#
_symmetry.space_group_name_H-M   'P 1'
#
loop_
_entity.id
_entity.type
_entity.pdbx_description
1 polymer ?
#
loop_
_entity_poly.entity_id
_entity_poly.type
_entity_poly.pdbx_seq_one_letter_code
_entity_poly.pdbx_strand_id
1 'polypeptide(L)'
;MSIQAAAERVAAQILATDFVEVYAHHDADGIAAAAILCQAMLRAGRRFRLRVRQSIGTEDIVHPESTLLCDFGAGLADLPGTVMIVDHHVPHFEGPFHVNPRLAGIDGEQDLTASGTAYLVAQEMGDNRDLAGLALLGVFGDGQRFSGMNLEILNEGIANGFIVPERGFALPGASVREALGTAVTPYIPGVSGNAATITRILEQAAGEEAVATDLLLSLLVLEAGEETAPSVFSRLYGGRYRLEREVIDDARTLAAVIDGCGQQGRGGLAAAVCLRSPDLVAEAEEVAAAYRARVLAAVMAAERVEETGRIYRVADAGAASGVADCLANDVRQAAPVAVVAENGACWQISARCPPGVDLDLEALLRRLAAETGGSGGGHRSRAGARIPLDRIDEFEAGFLRGIAA
;
A
#
# COMPACT_ATOMS: atom_id res chain seq x y z
N MET A 1 -13.83 18.89 14.43
CA MET A 1 -12.91 19.91 13.86
C MET A 1 -12.87 19.69 12.36
N SER A 2 -12.75 20.72 11.52
CA SER A 2 -12.55 20.46 10.08
C SER A 2 -11.16 19.85 9.86
N ILE A 3 -10.98 19.10 8.77
CA ILE A 3 -9.68 18.51 8.45
C ILE A 3 -8.61 19.60 8.20
N GLN A 4 -8.97 20.72 7.56
CA GLN A 4 -8.08 21.88 7.40
C GLN A 4 -7.63 22.47 8.74
N ALA A 5 -8.54 22.67 9.70
CA ALA A 5 -8.17 23.20 11.01
C ALA A 5 -7.26 22.24 11.80
N ALA A 6 -7.39 20.93 11.58
CA ALA A 6 -6.47 19.93 12.13
C ALA A 6 -5.10 20.00 11.43
N ALA A 7 -5.09 20.11 10.09
CA ALA A 7 -3.88 20.27 9.29
C ALA A 7 -3.07 21.52 9.69
N GLU A 8 -3.73 22.66 9.84
CA GLU A 8 -3.12 23.91 10.31
C GLU A 8 -2.45 23.74 11.68
N ARG A 9 -3.11 23.05 12.61
CA ARG A 9 -2.58 22.81 13.96
C ARG A 9 -1.35 21.92 13.95
N VAL A 10 -1.37 20.84 13.19
CA VAL A 10 -0.22 19.93 13.08
C VAL A 10 0.93 20.61 12.35
N ALA A 11 0.67 21.35 11.28
CA ALA A 11 1.69 22.15 10.58
C ALA A 11 2.34 23.18 11.52
N ALA A 12 1.54 23.91 12.31
CA ALA A 12 2.05 24.86 13.30
C ALA A 12 2.93 24.19 14.35
N GLN A 13 2.54 22.99 14.82
CA GLN A 13 3.33 22.23 15.79
C GLN A 13 4.65 21.73 15.20
N ILE A 14 4.63 21.22 13.96
CA ILE A 14 5.84 20.83 13.23
C ILE A 14 6.78 22.04 13.08
N LEU A 15 6.25 23.19 12.69
CA LEU A 15 7.03 24.43 12.52
C LEU A 15 7.54 25.02 13.84
N ALA A 16 6.88 24.74 14.97
CA ALA A 16 7.36 25.14 16.29
C ALA A 16 8.46 24.21 16.85
N THR A 17 8.68 23.05 16.22
CA THR A 17 9.59 22.02 16.70
C THR A 17 10.93 22.08 15.96
N ASP A 18 12.04 22.21 16.69
CA ASP A 18 13.38 22.38 16.10
C ASP A 18 13.94 21.12 15.44
N PHE A 19 13.54 19.95 15.92
CA PHE A 19 13.92 18.64 15.42
C PHE A 19 12.74 17.67 15.56
N VAL A 20 12.32 17.06 14.46
CA VAL A 20 11.19 16.13 14.44
C VAL A 20 11.67 14.69 14.20
N GLU A 21 11.30 13.78 15.10
CA GLU A 21 11.45 12.34 14.88
C GLU A 21 10.23 11.83 14.11
N VAL A 22 10.44 11.44 12.86
CA VAL A 22 9.36 10.97 11.96
C VAL A 22 9.37 9.46 11.90
N TYR A 23 8.24 8.84 12.21
CA TYR A 23 8.00 7.42 11.98
C TYR A 23 6.99 7.24 10.87
N ALA A 24 7.29 6.36 9.92
CA ALA A 24 6.45 6.07 8.78
C ALA A 24 6.17 4.58 8.69
N HIS A 25 4.94 4.21 8.37
CA HIS A 25 4.65 2.84 7.95
C HIS A 25 5.42 2.50 6.66
N HIS A 26 5.70 1.21 6.44
CA HIS A 26 6.64 0.76 5.42
C HIS A 26 6.02 0.54 4.05
N ASP A 27 4.73 0.76 3.86
CA ASP A 27 4.12 0.70 2.53
C ASP A 27 4.25 2.03 1.78
N ALA A 28 3.65 2.08 0.58
CA ALA A 28 3.69 3.27 -0.26
C ALA A 28 2.98 4.48 0.38
N ASP A 29 1.90 4.28 1.16
CA ASP A 29 1.16 5.39 1.76
C ASP A 29 1.97 6.05 2.88
N GLY A 30 2.46 5.26 3.84
CA GLY A 30 3.28 5.75 4.94
C GLY A 30 4.58 6.41 4.49
N ILE A 31 5.30 5.80 3.55
CA ILE A 31 6.55 6.36 3.04
C ILE A 31 6.28 7.66 2.26
N ALA A 32 5.22 7.73 1.44
CA ALA A 32 4.86 8.94 0.73
C ALA A 32 4.42 10.05 1.69
N ALA A 33 3.58 9.74 2.69
CA ALA A 33 3.15 10.67 3.72
C ALA A 33 4.35 11.31 4.45
N ALA A 34 5.30 10.49 4.87
CA ALA A 34 6.51 10.98 5.52
C ALA A 34 7.43 11.75 4.58
N ALA A 35 7.58 11.33 3.32
CA ALA A 35 8.39 12.05 2.35
C ALA A 35 7.82 13.46 2.05
N ILE A 36 6.50 13.57 1.92
CA ILE A 36 5.80 14.86 1.73
C ILE A 36 6.12 15.81 2.89
N LEU A 37 5.95 15.37 4.13
CA LEU A 37 6.22 16.20 5.31
C LEU A 37 7.72 16.49 5.50
N CYS A 38 8.59 15.52 5.19
CA CYS A 38 10.03 15.75 5.18
C CYS A 38 10.43 16.82 4.16
N GLN A 39 9.88 16.82 2.94
CA GLN A 39 10.13 17.89 1.96
C GLN A 39 9.64 19.26 2.46
N ALA A 40 8.42 19.31 3.02
CA ALA A 40 7.88 20.55 3.59
C ALA A 40 8.76 21.07 4.75
N MET A 41 9.23 20.18 5.63
CA MET A 41 10.17 20.52 6.71
C MET A 41 11.51 21.03 6.17
N LEU A 42 12.10 20.38 5.15
CA LEU A 42 13.34 20.86 4.52
C LEU A 42 13.17 22.29 3.99
N ARG A 43 12.08 22.56 3.28
CA ARG A 43 11.77 23.90 2.73
C ARG A 43 11.58 24.94 3.83
N ALA A 44 10.99 24.54 4.97
CA ALA A 44 10.82 25.39 6.14
C ALA A 44 12.07 25.50 7.05
N GLY A 45 13.19 24.87 6.67
CA GLY A 45 14.43 24.89 7.46
C GLY A 45 14.37 24.08 8.76
N ARG A 46 13.45 23.10 8.84
CA ARG A 46 13.29 22.21 10.00
C ARG A 46 14.11 20.94 9.81
N ARG A 47 14.71 20.47 10.90
CA ARG A 47 15.51 19.25 10.92
C ARG A 47 14.62 18.08 11.31
N PHE A 48 14.91 16.91 10.77
CA PHE A 48 14.20 15.70 11.13
C PHE A 48 15.09 14.47 11.01
N ARG A 49 14.60 13.37 11.57
CA ARG A 49 15.09 12.02 11.28
C ARG A 49 13.91 11.14 10.95
N LEU A 50 13.94 10.53 9.76
CA LEU A 50 12.93 9.59 9.29
C LEU A 50 13.32 8.16 9.63
N ARG A 51 12.37 7.39 10.17
CA ARG A 51 12.46 5.95 10.41
C ARG A 51 11.23 5.26 9.83
N VAL A 52 11.47 4.41 8.83
CA VAL A 52 10.42 3.56 8.25
C VAL A 52 10.35 2.25 9.05
N ARG A 53 9.14 1.83 9.45
CA ARG A 53 8.90 0.67 10.32
C ARG A 53 7.67 -0.12 9.85
N GLN A 54 7.64 -1.42 10.17
CA GLN A 54 6.47 -2.28 9.93
C GLN A 54 5.40 -2.17 11.01
N SER A 55 5.81 -1.79 12.21
CA SER A 55 4.92 -1.62 13.35
C SER A 55 5.56 -0.63 14.31
N ILE A 56 4.74 0.03 15.12
CA ILE A 56 5.18 0.91 16.18
C ILE A 56 4.28 0.73 17.40
N GLY A 57 4.89 0.68 18.58
CA GLY A 57 4.20 0.69 19.87
C GLY A 57 4.35 2.04 20.57
N THR A 58 3.54 2.27 21.60
CA THR A 58 3.66 3.47 22.44
C THR A 58 5.03 3.59 23.11
N GLU A 59 5.67 2.45 23.38
CA GLU A 59 7.00 2.33 23.98
C GLU A 59 8.14 2.82 23.06
N ASP A 60 7.91 2.89 21.75
CA ASP A 60 8.89 3.42 20.79
C ASP A 60 8.95 4.96 20.82
N ILE A 61 7.98 5.60 21.47
CA ILE A 61 7.81 7.06 21.50
C ILE A 61 8.52 7.62 22.74
N VAL A 62 9.82 7.87 22.58
CA VAL A 62 10.69 8.37 23.66
C VAL A 62 10.51 9.87 23.92
N HIS A 63 10.27 10.67 22.87
CA HIS A 63 10.13 12.14 22.93
C HIS A 63 8.81 12.58 22.29
N PRO A 64 7.68 12.42 22.98
CA PRO A 64 6.35 12.60 22.40
C PRO A 64 6.14 13.98 21.74
N GLU A 65 6.66 15.04 22.36
CA GLU A 65 6.56 16.44 21.89
C GLU A 65 7.27 16.74 20.57
N SER A 66 8.16 15.87 20.13
CA SER A 66 8.91 15.99 18.87
C SER A 66 8.66 14.83 17.92
N THR A 67 7.71 13.95 18.24
CA THR A 67 7.41 12.76 17.43
C THR A 67 6.26 13.03 16.47
N LEU A 68 6.48 12.68 15.20
CA LEU A 68 5.48 12.69 14.14
C LEU A 68 5.28 11.27 13.62
N LEU A 69 4.03 10.80 13.64
CA LEU A 69 3.62 9.51 13.10
C LEU A 69 2.89 9.72 11.76
N CYS A 70 3.39 9.08 10.71
CA CYS A 70 2.82 9.09 9.37
C CYS A 70 2.31 7.69 9.04
N ASP A 71 1.01 7.60 8.73
CA ASP A 71 0.31 6.33 8.54
C ASP A 71 0.46 5.37 9.73
N PHE A 72 0.51 5.98 10.91
CA PHE A 72 0.62 5.32 12.20
C PHE A 72 -0.07 6.18 13.24
N GLY A 73 -0.45 5.54 14.35
CA GLY A 73 -0.85 6.23 15.56
C GLY A 73 -2.35 6.20 15.83
N ALA A 74 -3.21 6.27 14.81
CA ALA A 74 -4.66 6.22 15.05
C ALA A 74 -5.08 4.90 15.72
N GLY A 75 -4.41 3.79 15.41
CA GLY A 75 -4.63 2.49 16.04
C GLY A 75 -4.19 2.34 17.51
N LEU A 76 -3.44 3.30 18.06
CA LEU A 76 -2.87 3.21 19.41
C LEU A 76 -3.73 3.97 20.42
N ALA A 77 -4.25 3.31 21.45
CA ALA A 77 -5.20 3.92 22.41
C ALA A 77 -4.56 4.88 23.43
N ASP A 78 -3.28 4.66 23.78
CA ASP A 78 -2.61 5.33 24.91
C ASP A 78 -1.47 6.27 24.47
N LEU A 79 -1.67 7.00 23.37
CA LEU A 79 -0.67 7.96 22.90
C LEU A 79 -0.66 9.24 23.75
N PRO A 80 0.53 9.83 24.03
CA PRO A 80 0.59 11.14 24.65
C PRO A 80 -0.01 12.22 23.76
N GLY A 81 -0.78 13.16 24.34
CA GLY A 81 -1.45 14.26 23.65
C GLY A 81 -0.55 15.19 22.82
N THR A 82 0.76 15.15 23.04
CA THR A 82 1.76 15.97 22.35
C THR A 82 2.32 15.33 21.08
N VAL A 83 2.04 14.05 20.83
CA VAL A 83 2.45 13.35 19.59
C VAL A 83 1.67 13.92 18.41
N MET A 84 2.39 14.22 17.33
CA MET A 84 1.79 14.62 16.06
C MET A 84 1.43 13.37 15.25
N ILE A 85 0.22 13.31 14.71
CA ILE A 85 -0.31 12.15 13.99
C ILE A 85 -0.93 12.61 12.68
N VAL A 86 -0.54 11.96 11.58
CA VAL A 86 -1.11 12.11 10.24
C VAL A 86 -1.45 10.71 9.74
N ASP A 87 -2.73 10.35 9.79
CA ASP A 87 -3.21 8.98 9.61
C ASP A 87 -4.63 8.98 9.02
N HIS A 88 -5.10 7.85 8.51
CA HIS A 88 -6.45 7.63 7.95
C HIS A 88 -7.17 6.40 8.54
N HIS A 89 -6.47 5.62 9.36
CA HIS A 89 -7.01 4.46 10.06
C HIS A 89 -8.09 4.83 11.08
N VAL A 90 -8.80 3.82 11.59
CA VAL A 90 -9.80 4.00 12.64
C VAL A 90 -9.13 4.56 13.91
N PRO A 91 -9.55 5.73 14.41
CA PRO A 91 -8.93 6.35 15.57
C PRO A 91 -9.39 5.70 16.88
N HIS A 92 -8.43 5.18 17.63
CA HIS A 92 -8.53 4.73 19.02
C HIS A 92 -7.98 5.76 20.00
N PHE A 93 -7.43 6.87 19.49
CA PHE A 93 -6.91 7.99 20.25
C PHE A 93 -7.32 9.33 19.64
N GLU A 94 -7.60 10.30 20.51
CA GLU A 94 -7.88 11.69 20.13
C GLU A 94 -6.91 12.64 20.83
N GLY A 95 -6.28 13.51 20.05
CA GLY A 95 -5.31 14.49 20.54
C GLY A 95 -5.37 15.80 19.75
N PRO A 96 -4.83 16.90 20.31
CA PRO A 96 -4.84 18.21 19.66
C PRO A 96 -4.03 18.27 18.36
N PHE A 97 -3.06 17.36 18.19
CA PHE A 97 -2.17 17.27 17.03
C PHE A 97 -2.42 16.00 16.20
N HIS A 98 -3.68 15.64 16.00
CA HIS A 98 -4.08 14.48 15.21
C HIS A 98 -4.90 14.93 13.99
N VAL A 99 -4.33 14.77 12.79
CA VAL A 99 -5.05 14.95 11.52
C VAL A 99 -5.45 13.57 11.02
N ASN A 100 -6.77 13.34 10.95
CA ASN A 100 -7.32 12.11 10.41
C ASN A 100 -8.68 12.38 9.76
N PRO A 101 -8.92 11.96 8.50
CA PRO A 101 -10.19 12.16 7.81
C PRO A 101 -11.40 11.67 8.60
N ARG A 102 -11.28 10.55 9.32
CA ARG A 102 -12.39 9.96 10.08
C ARG A 102 -12.85 10.85 11.23
N LEU A 103 -11.94 11.60 11.86
CA LEU A 103 -12.27 12.60 12.90
C LEU A 103 -13.01 13.83 12.34
N ALA A 104 -12.96 14.03 11.02
CA ALA A 104 -13.68 15.05 10.29
C ALA A 104 -14.92 14.51 9.53
N GLY A 105 -15.27 13.24 9.72
CA GLY A 105 -16.40 12.60 9.03
C GLY A 105 -16.15 12.27 7.55
N ILE A 106 -14.89 12.19 7.13
CA ILE A 106 -14.47 11.78 5.79
C ILE A 106 -14.11 10.29 5.82
N ASP A 107 -14.42 9.57 4.75
CA ASP A 107 -14.10 8.15 4.63
C ASP A 107 -12.59 7.93 4.43
N GLY A 108 -11.91 7.51 5.50
CA GLY A 108 -10.49 7.16 5.46
C GLY A 108 -10.18 5.88 4.66
N GLU A 109 -11.17 5.07 4.27
CA GLU A 109 -10.94 3.89 3.42
C GLU A 109 -10.98 4.19 1.92
N GLN A 110 -11.64 5.27 1.48
CA GLN A 110 -11.87 5.52 0.05
C GLN A 110 -11.58 6.96 -0.40
N ASP A 111 -11.78 7.95 0.47
CA ASP A 111 -11.81 9.36 0.08
C ASP A 111 -10.56 10.15 0.46
N LEU A 112 -9.74 9.66 1.39
CA LEU A 112 -8.46 10.27 1.74
C LEU A 112 -7.48 9.27 2.39
N THR A 113 -6.26 9.19 1.85
CA THR A 113 -5.14 8.39 2.38
C THR A 113 -4.30 9.17 3.40
N ALA A 114 -3.35 8.51 4.08
CA ALA A 114 -2.40 9.20 4.94
C ALA A 114 -1.48 10.13 4.14
N SER A 115 -1.05 9.75 2.92
CA SER A 115 -0.28 10.60 2.02
C SER A 115 -1.06 11.84 1.57
N GLY A 116 -2.36 11.70 1.30
CA GLY A 116 -3.24 12.81 1.00
C GLY A 116 -3.42 13.72 2.21
N THR A 117 -3.58 13.16 3.40
CA THR A 117 -3.66 13.91 4.66
C THR A 117 -2.35 14.67 4.94
N ALA A 118 -1.21 14.04 4.69
CA ALA A 118 0.11 14.66 4.78
C ALA A 118 0.29 15.80 3.78
N TYR A 119 -0.26 15.67 2.56
CA TYR A 119 -0.28 16.75 1.59
C TYR A 119 -1.06 17.97 2.10
N LEU A 120 -2.23 17.77 2.72
CA LEU A 120 -2.97 18.87 3.34
C LEU A 120 -2.15 19.58 4.42
N VAL A 121 -1.46 18.84 5.28
CA VAL A 121 -0.56 19.41 6.30
C VAL A 121 0.60 20.18 5.66
N ALA A 122 1.22 19.62 4.61
CA ALA A 122 2.33 20.27 3.92
C ALA A 122 1.92 21.61 3.31
N GLN A 123 0.70 21.74 2.79
CA GLN A 123 0.19 23.01 2.24
C GLN A 123 0.10 24.13 3.28
N GLU A 124 -0.11 23.78 4.55
CA GLU A 124 -0.11 24.73 5.67
C GLU A 124 1.31 25.11 6.14
N MET A 125 2.35 24.49 5.57
CA MET A 125 3.76 24.77 5.89
C MET A 125 4.47 25.65 4.85
N GLY A 126 3.79 26.04 3.77
CA GLY A 126 4.35 26.85 2.67
C GLY A 126 3.89 26.36 1.30
N ASP A 127 4.54 26.83 0.22
CA ASP A 127 4.21 26.38 -1.13
C ASP A 127 4.73 24.95 -1.36
N ASN A 128 3.83 23.98 -1.24
CA ASN A 128 4.10 22.55 -1.38
C ASN A 128 3.18 21.87 -2.41
N ARG A 129 2.55 22.65 -3.28
CA ARG A 129 1.63 22.16 -4.34
C ARG A 129 2.27 21.15 -5.28
N ASP A 130 3.59 21.24 -5.47
CA ASP A 130 4.33 20.32 -6.33
C ASP A 130 4.50 18.90 -5.73
N LEU A 131 4.05 18.68 -4.48
CA LEU A 131 4.03 17.37 -3.82
C LEU A 131 2.73 16.59 -4.09
N ALA A 132 1.77 17.15 -4.81
CA ALA A 132 0.50 16.48 -5.13
C ALA A 132 0.72 15.11 -5.77
N GLY A 133 1.77 14.96 -6.59
CA GLY A 133 2.13 13.68 -7.22
C GLY A 133 2.45 12.57 -6.22
N LEU A 134 3.10 12.88 -5.10
CA LEU A 134 3.40 11.90 -4.05
C LEU A 134 2.14 11.45 -3.30
N ALA A 135 1.11 12.30 -3.20
CA ALA A 135 -0.15 11.90 -2.56
C ALA A 135 -0.83 10.74 -3.31
N LEU A 136 -0.67 10.65 -4.63
CA LEU A 136 -1.24 9.56 -5.45
C LEU A 136 -0.68 8.18 -5.08
N LEU A 137 0.53 8.10 -4.49
CA LEU A 137 1.17 6.83 -4.15
C LEU A 137 0.35 6.08 -3.10
N GLY A 138 -0.16 6.77 -2.09
CA GLY A 138 -1.08 6.20 -1.11
C GLY A 138 -2.35 5.66 -1.75
N VAL A 139 -2.93 6.41 -2.70
CA VAL A 139 -4.15 5.97 -3.39
C VAL A 139 -3.93 4.64 -4.10
N PHE A 140 -2.77 4.48 -4.76
CA PHE A 140 -2.40 3.21 -5.39
C PHE A 140 -2.00 2.12 -4.39
N GLY A 141 -1.26 2.46 -3.33
CA GLY A 141 -0.76 1.53 -2.32
C GLY A 141 -1.88 0.88 -1.51
N ASP A 142 -2.86 1.68 -1.10
CA ASP A 142 -4.02 1.23 -0.33
C ASP A 142 -5.17 0.72 -1.19
N GLY A 143 -5.09 0.90 -2.51
CA GLY A 143 -6.17 0.57 -3.42
C GLY A 143 -7.41 1.46 -3.21
N GLN A 144 -7.23 2.68 -2.72
CA GLN A 144 -8.30 3.69 -2.65
C GLN A 144 -8.69 4.18 -4.05
N ARG A 145 -9.77 4.95 -4.12
CA ARG A 145 -10.27 5.53 -5.37
C ARG A 145 -9.88 6.99 -5.46
N PHE A 146 -9.84 7.50 -6.69
CA PHE A 146 -9.89 8.94 -6.93
C PHE A 146 -11.33 9.44 -6.74
N SER A 147 -11.79 9.42 -5.49
CA SER A 147 -13.03 10.03 -5.01
C SER A 147 -12.74 10.99 -3.85
N GLY A 148 -13.75 11.73 -3.40
CA GLY A 148 -13.62 12.66 -2.28
C GLY A 148 -12.40 13.59 -2.41
N MET A 149 -11.62 13.69 -1.34
CA MET A 149 -10.45 14.56 -1.28
C MET A 149 -9.27 14.02 -2.10
N ASN A 150 -9.14 12.71 -2.30
CA ASN A 150 -8.14 12.13 -3.23
C ASN A 150 -8.34 12.68 -4.65
N LEU A 151 -9.60 12.83 -5.10
CA LEU A 151 -9.91 13.42 -6.41
C LEU A 151 -9.60 14.92 -6.45
N GLU A 152 -9.85 15.65 -5.35
CA GLU A 152 -9.52 17.08 -5.25
C GLU A 152 -8.01 17.31 -5.39
N ILE A 153 -7.18 16.52 -4.69
CA ILE A 153 -5.71 16.58 -4.77
C ILE A 153 -5.23 16.27 -6.19
N LEU A 154 -5.79 15.23 -6.83
CA LEU A 154 -5.48 14.89 -8.21
C LEU A 154 -5.80 16.07 -9.15
N ASN A 155 -7.01 16.62 -9.05
CA ASN A 155 -7.44 17.72 -9.91
C ASN A 155 -6.60 18.98 -9.71
N GLU A 156 -6.20 19.28 -8.47
CA GLU A 156 -5.27 20.38 -8.16
C GLU A 156 -3.90 20.15 -8.82
N GLY A 157 -3.34 18.94 -8.70
CA GLY A 157 -2.06 18.59 -9.33
C GLY A 157 -2.12 18.70 -10.86
N ILE A 158 -3.25 18.33 -11.48
CA ILE A 158 -3.47 18.49 -12.92
C ILE A 158 -3.57 19.98 -13.28
N ALA A 159 -4.36 20.76 -12.54
CA ALA A 159 -4.58 22.18 -12.81
C ALA A 159 -3.28 23.00 -12.71
N ASN A 160 -2.36 22.61 -11.81
CA ASN A 160 -1.05 23.25 -11.66
C ASN A 160 0.03 22.66 -12.59
N GLY A 161 -0.29 21.64 -13.39
CA GLY A 161 0.66 21.01 -14.31
C GLY A 161 1.73 20.14 -13.64
N PHE A 162 1.48 19.65 -12.43
CA PHE A 162 2.36 18.69 -11.76
C PHE A 162 2.02 17.24 -12.10
N ILE A 163 0.79 17.00 -12.55
CA ILE A 163 0.27 15.69 -12.94
C ILE A 163 -0.33 15.80 -14.33
N VAL A 164 0.09 14.92 -15.25
CA VAL A 164 -0.50 14.80 -16.58
C VAL A 164 -1.27 13.50 -16.67
N PRO A 165 -2.61 13.54 -16.83
CA PRO A 165 -3.42 12.35 -16.98
C PRO A 165 -3.28 11.79 -18.40
N GLU A 166 -3.03 10.49 -18.48
CA GLU A 166 -2.84 9.74 -19.72
C GLU A 166 -3.70 8.48 -19.70
N ARG A 167 -3.74 7.75 -20.82
CA ARG A 167 -4.35 6.41 -20.88
C ARG A 167 -3.36 5.42 -21.43
N GLY A 168 -3.28 4.25 -20.85
CA GLY A 168 -2.34 3.24 -21.30
C GLY A 168 -2.43 1.93 -20.54
N PHE A 169 -1.48 1.05 -20.86
CA PHE A 169 -1.25 -0.17 -20.10
C PHE A 169 -0.89 0.19 -18.66
N ALA A 170 -1.68 -0.32 -17.71
CA ALA A 170 -1.71 0.16 -16.34
C ALA A 170 -0.94 -0.73 -15.36
N LEU A 171 -0.05 -1.60 -15.85
CA LEU A 171 0.85 -2.37 -15.01
C LEU A 171 2.15 -1.57 -14.72
N PRO A 172 2.66 -1.60 -13.47
CA PRO A 172 3.96 -1.00 -13.13
C PRO A 172 5.12 -1.57 -13.95
N GLY A 173 6.03 -0.71 -14.43
CA GLY A 173 7.30 -1.13 -15.04
C GLY A 173 7.75 -0.23 -16.20
N ALA A 174 9.05 -0.27 -16.54
CA ALA A 174 9.61 0.57 -17.61
C ALA A 174 9.28 0.05 -19.02
N SER A 175 8.88 -1.22 -19.14
CA SER A 175 8.41 -1.83 -20.40
C SER A 175 7.26 -2.81 -20.15
N VAL A 176 6.45 -3.09 -21.17
CA VAL A 176 5.37 -4.10 -21.09
C VAL A 176 5.91 -5.47 -20.66
N ARG A 177 7.11 -5.84 -21.13
CA ARG A 177 7.76 -7.11 -20.77
C ARG A 177 8.07 -7.19 -19.29
N GLU A 178 8.70 -6.15 -18.75
CA GLU A 178 9.03 -6.07 -17.33
C GLU A 178 7.76 -6.02 -16.47
N ALA A 179 6.78 -5.25 -16.91
CA ALA A 179 5.51 -5.10 -16.22
C ALA A 179 4.79 -6.44 -16.09
N LEU A 180 4.65 -7.22 -17.17
CA LEU A 180 4.10 -8.58 -17.11
C LEU A 180 4.99 -9.56 -16.34
N GLY A 181 6.32 -9.40 -16.44
CA GLY A 181 7.28 -10.25 -15.74
C GLY A 181 7.23 -10.10 -14.22
N THR A 182 6.77 -8.95 -13.71
CA THR A 182 6.68 -8.64 -12.28
C THR A 182 5.27 -8.30 -11.80
N ALA A 183 4.24 -8.64 -12.61
CA ALA A 183 2.85 -8.27 -12.35
C ALA A 183 2.24 -9.03 -11.17
N VAL A 184 2.12 -8.34 -10.03
CA VAL A 184 1.40 -8.80 -8.82
C VAL A 184 0.19 -7.92 -8.47
N THR A 185 0.01 -6.80 -9.18
CA THR A 185 -1.11 -5.86 -8.96
C THR A 185 -1.63 -5.30 -10.30
N PRO A 186 -2.53 -6.01 -11.00
CA PRO A 186 -2.97 -7.38 -10.72
C PRO A 186 -1.94 -8.46 -11.07
N TYR A 187 -2.00 -9.56 -10.35
CA TYR A 187 -1.51 -10.87 -10.81
C TYR A 187 -2.40 -11.40 -11.94
N ILE A 188 -1.79 -12.04 -12.93
CA ILE A 188 -2.48 -12.65 -14.07
C ILE A 188 -2.11 -14.14 -14.07
N PRO A 189 -2.96 -15.02 -13.49
CA PRO A 189 -2.74 -16.46 -13.49
C PRO A 189 -2.37 -16.98 -14.89
N GLY A 190 -1.33 -17.80 -14.99
CA GLY A 190 -0.82 -18.33 -16.27
C GLY A 190 0.11 -17.40 -17.06
N VAL A 191 0.11 -16.09 -16.79
CA VAL A 191 0.93 -15.10 -17.53
C VAL A 191 2.01 -14.46 -16.66
N SER A 192 1.65 -13.91 -15.50
CA SER A 192 2.58 -13.15 -14.65
C SER A 192 3.82 -13.98 -14.31
N GLY A 193 5.01 -13.43 -14.58
CA GLY A 193 6.29 -14.12 -14.34
C GLY A 193 6.62 -15.27 -15.29
N ASN A 194 5.73 -15.67 -16.20
CA ASN A 194 5.99 -16.73 -17.16
C ASN A 194 6.68 -16.18 -18.41
N ALA A 195 8.02 -16.21 -18.42
CA ALA A 195 8.83 -15.65 -19.50
C ALA A 195 8.52 -16.22 -20.89
N ALA A 196 8.18 -17.51 -20.99
CA ALA A 196 7.85 -18.16 -22.26
C ALA A 196 6.50 -17.65 -22.80
N THR A 197 5.46 -17.63 -21.95
CA THR A 197 4.14 -17.08 -22.28
C THR A 197 4.23 -15.61 -22.66
N ILE A 198 4.92 -14.79 -21.85
CA ILE A 198 5.10 -13.36 -22.11
C ILE A 198 5.80 -13.13 -23.44
N THR A 199 6.86 -13.88 -23.74
CA THR A 199 7.59 -13.73 -25.01
C THR A 199 6.69 -14.04 -26.19
N ARG A 200 5.95 -15.16 -26.15
CA ARG A 200 5.00 -15.53 -27.20
C ARG A 200 3.90 -14.48 -27.40
N ILE A 201 3.32 -13.98 -26.32
CA ILE A 201 2.28 -12.93 -26.38
C ILE A 201 2.83 -11.66 -27.04
N LEU A 202 4.03 -11.22 -26.64
CA LEU A 202 4.63 -9.98 -27.16
C LEU A 202 5.06 -10.12 -28.63
N GLU A 203 5.52 -11.29 -29.06
CA GLU A 203 5.82 -11.57 -30.47
C GLU A 203 4.55 -11.52 -31.33
N GLN A 204 3.44 -12.06 -30.82
CA GLN A 204 2.15 -12.01 -31.51
C GLN A 204 1.55 -10.59 -31.52
N ALA A 205 1.76 -9.82 -30.45
CA ALA A 205 1.29 -8.44 -30.31
C ALA A 205 2.25 -7.41 -30.95
N ALA A 206 3.30 -7.84 -31.65
CA ALA A 206 4.25 -6.93 -32.27
C ALA A 206 3.56 -6.10 -33.37
N GLY A 207 3.52 -4.78 -33.18
CA GLY A 207 3.11 -3.83 -34.21
C GLY A 207 4.31 -3.24 -34.95
N GLU A 208 4.06 -2.37 -35.93
CA GLU A 208 5.11 -1.78 -36.78
C GLU A 208 6.08 -0.88 -35.99
N GLU A 209 5.57 -0.10 -35.03
CA GLU A 209 6.37 0.84 -34.22
C GLU A 209 6.40 0.49 -32.73
N ALA A 210 5.33 -0.13 -32.22
CA ALA A 210 5.16 -0.49 -30.82
C ALA A 210 4.23 -1.69 -30.68
N VAL A 211 4.11 -2.22 -29.46
CA VAL A 211 3.16 -3.30 -29.16
C VAL A 211 1.73 -2.83 -29.43
N ALA A 212 1.00 -3.58 -30.26
CA ALA A 212 -0.42 -3.35 -30.55
C ALA A 212 -1.23 -3.63 -29.27
N THR A 213 -1.68 -2.56 -28.60
CA THR A 213 -2.26 -2.66 -27.25
C THR A 213 -3.58 -3.43 -27.22
N ASP A 214 -4.42 -3.26 -28.23
CA ASP A 214 -5.68 -3.98 -28.40
C ASP A 214 -5.45 -5.50 -28.56
N LEU A 215 -4.46 -5.88 -29.37
CA LEU A 215 -4.07 -7.27 -29.56
C LEU A 215 -3.42 -7.84 -28.29
N LEU A 216 -2.53 -7.10 -27.64
CA LEU A 216 -1.94 -7.48 -26.36
C LEU A 216 -3.02 -7.81 -25.32
N LEU A 217 -3.99 -6.90 -25.12
CA LEU A 217 -5.06 -7.09 -24.15
C LEU A 217 -5.91 -8.32 -24.50
N SER A 218 -6.21 -8.52 -25.78
CA SER A 218 -6.97 -9.70 -26.25
C SER A 218 -6.21 -11.01 -25.98
N LEU A 219 -4.90 -11.04 -26.23
CA LEU A 219 -4.05 -12.21 -25.96
C LEU A 219 -3.93 -12.47 -24.45
N LEU A 220 -3.80 -11.42 -23.63
CA LEU A 220 -3.78 -11.58 -22.17
C LEU A 220 -5.07 -12.21 -21.64
N VAL A 221 -6.23 -11.84 -22.21
CA VAL A 221 -7.52 -12.48 -21.86
C VAL A 221 -7.56 -13.95 -22.26
N LEU A 222 -7.02 -14.30 -23.42
CA LEU A 222 -7.02 -15.68 -23.93
C LEU A 222 -6.03 -16.60 -23.21
N GLU A 223 -4.94 -16.05 -22.69
CA GLU A 223 -3.87 -16.81 -22.04
C GLU A 223 -3.99 -16.87 -20.52
N ALA A 224 -4.76 -15.96 -19.92
CA ALA A 224 -5.01 -15.99 -18.49
C ALA A 224 -5.73 -17.27 -18.08
N GLY A 225 -5.36 -17.83 -16.93
CA GLY A 225 -5.98 -19.03 -16.37
C GLY A 225 -7.48 -18.85 -16.13
N GLU A 226 -8.26 -19.94 -16.22
CA GLU A 226 -9.72 -19.92 -16.05
C GLU A 226 -10.16 -19.36 -14.68
N GLU A 227 -9.31 -19.53 -13.68
CA GLU A 227 -9.44 -19.02 -12.32
C GLU A 227 -9.25 -17.51 -12.20
N THR A 228 -8.81 -16.82 -13.25
CA THR A 228 -8.58 -15.36 -13.23
C THR A 228 -9.88 -14.61 -12.98
N ALA A 229 -9.86 -13.70 -12.00
CA ALA A 229 -10.99 -12.84 -11.69
C ALA A 229 -11.25 -11.84 -12.83
N PRO A 230 -12.51 -11.61 -13.24
CA PRO A 230 -12.82 -10.66 -14.32
C PRO A 230 -12.31 -9.23 -14.08
N SER A 231 -12.19 -8.82 -12.81
CA SER A 231 -11.67 -7.51 -12.39
C SER A 231 -10.20 -7.27 -12.78
N VAL A 232 -9.43 -8.34 -13.04
CA VAL A 232 -8.03 -8.24 -13.53
C VAL A 232 -8.00 -7.49 -14.86
N PHE A 233 -8.85 -7.89 -15.81
CA PHE A 233 -8.82 -7.33 -17.17
C PHE A 233 -9.22 -5.85 -17.21
N SER A 234 -10.14 -5.42 -16.34
CA SER A 234 -10.50 -4.01 -16.19
C SER A 234 -9.37 -3.15 -15.60
N ARG A 235 -8.36 -3.77 -14.98
CA ARG A 235 -7.19 -3.09 -14.40
C ARG A 235 -5.96 -3.09 -15.32
N LEU A 236 -5.98 -3.81 -16.44
CA LEU A 236 -4.82 -3.87 -17.36
C LEU A 236 -4.65 -2.62 -18.21
N TYR A 237 -5.73 -1.87 -18.47
CA TYR A 237 -5.70 -0.65 -19.28
C TYR A 237 -6.60 0.40 -18.65
N GLY A 238 -6.08 1.61 -18.47
CA GLY A 238 -6.83 2.66 -17.79
C GLY A 238 -6.07 3.98 -17.70
N GLY A 239 -6.49 4.81 -16.74
CA GLY A 239 -5.83 6.07 -16.43
C GLY A 239 -4.41 5.84 -15.94
N ARG A 240 -3.46 6.56 -16.53
CA ARG A 240 -2.09 6.73 -16.06
C ARG A 240 -1.88 8.17 -15.64
N TYR A 241 -0.96 8.40 -14.71
CA TYR A 241 -0.69 9.72 -14.17
C TYR A 241 0.81 9.93 -14.21
N ARG A 242 1.25 10.75 -15.16
CA ARG A 242 2.65 11.14 -15.30
C ARG A 242 2.94 12.30 -14.35
N LEU A 243 3.96 12.17 -13.54
CA LEU A 243 4.37 13.06 -12.47
C LEU A 243 5.53 13.91 -12.98
N GLU A 244 5.33 15.22 -13.12
CA GLU A 244 6.30 16.12 -13.76
C GLU A 244 7.48 16.50 -12.85
N ARG A 245 7.44 16.10 -11.58
CA ARG A 245 8.42 16.50 -10.55
C ARG A 245 9.17 15.33 -9.92
N GLU A 246 8.69 14.11 -10.12
CA GLU A 246 9.26 12.92 -9.48
C GLU A 246 10.28 12.24 -10.41
N VAL A 247 11.22 11.51 -9.80
CA VAL A 247 12.32 10.84 -10.53
C VAL A 247 11.89 9.56 -11.25
N ILE A 248 10.73 9.00 -10.85
CA ILE A 248 9.98 8.00 -11.61
C ILE A 248 8.67 8.70 -11.98
N ASP A 249 8.43 8.88 -13.27
CA ASP A 249 7.36 9.73 -13.76
C ASP A 249 5.98 9.05 -13.72
N ASP A 250 5.90 7.73 -13.85
CA ASP A 250 4.61 7.04 -13.71
C ASP A 250 4.23 6.82 -12.24
N ALA A 251 3.15 7.44 -11.78
CA ALA A 251 2.72 7.40 -10.38
C ALA A 251 2.48 5.98 -9.85
N ARG A 252 1.96 5.08 -10.69
CA ARG A 252 1.69 3.69 -10.30
C ARG A 252 2.97 2.88 -10.20
N THR A 253 3.91 3.10 -11.12
CA THR A 253 5.24 2.50 -11.09
C THR A 253 6.02 2.98 -9.88
N LEU A 254 6.00 4.28 -9.60
CA LEU A 254 6.60 4.85 -8.40
C LEU A 254 6.00 4.21 -7.14
N ALA A 255 4.67 4.14 -7.01
CA ALA A 255 4.02 3.48 -5.87
C ALA A 255 4.49 2.03 -5.68
N ALA A 256 4.56 1.25 -6.76
CA ALA A 256 5.04 -0.14 -6.72
C ALA A 256 6.53 -0.28 -6.36
N VAL A 257 7.36 0.70 -6.75
CA VAL A 257 8.79 0.75 -6.38
C VAL A 257 8.95 1.08 -4.90
N ILE A 258 8.21 2.08 -4.41
CA ILE A 258 8.24 2.51 -3.00
C ILE A 258 7.76 1.37 -2.09
N ASP A 259 6.61 0.76 -2.38
CA ASP A 259 6.11 -0.39 -1.61
C ASP A 259 7.13 -1.53 -1.62
N GLY A 260 7.61 -1.95 -2.79
CA GLY A 260 8.57 -3.05 -2.89
C GLY A 260 9.87 -2.82 -2.10
N CYS A 261 10.37 -1.57 -2.07
CA CYS A 261 11.50 -1.20 -1.22
C CYS A 261 11.16 -1.30 0.27
N GLY A 262 10.00 -0.79 0.65
CA GLY A 262 9.51 -0.82 2.02
C GLY A 262 9.31 -2.24 2.56
N GLN A 263 8.67 -3.13 1.80
CA GLN A 263 8.47 -4.55 2.14
C GLN A 263 9.79 -5.31 2.33
N GLN A 264 10.87 -4.85 1.69
CA GLN A 264 12.22 -5.43 1.82
C GLN A 264 13.06 -4.75 2.92
N GLY A 265 12.46 -3.90 3.76
CA GLY A 265 13.15 -3.19 4.83
C GLY A 265 14.07 -2.07 4.32
N ARG A 266 13.94 -1.67 3.05
CA ARG A 266 14.71 -0.59 2.41
C ARG A 266 13.91 0.72 2.37
N GLY A 267 13.11 1.00 3.39
CA GLY A 267 12.28 2.22 3.46
C GLY A 267 13.07 3.53 3.38
N GLY A 268 14.32 3.57 3.85
CA GLY A 268 15.19 4.75 3.67
C GLY A 268 15.57 5.02 2.21
N LEU A 269 15.76 3.96 1.41
CA LEU A 269 15.98 4.06 -0.03
C LEU A 269 14.72 4.58 -0.72
N ALA A 270 13.57 4.00 -0.39
CA ALA A 270 12.26 4.42 -0.90
C ALA A 270 11.98 5.91 -0.61
N ALA A 271 12.17 6.34 0.64
CA ALA A 271 12.01 7.74 1.02
C ALA A 271 12.98 8.65 0.25
N ALA A 272 14.23 8.24 0.02
CA ALA A 272 15.18 9.04 -0.75
C ALA A 272 14.76 9.20 -2.23
N VAL A 273 14.13 8.19 -2.82
CA VAL A 273 13.50 8.30 -4.17
C VAL A 273 12.36 9.32 -4.14
N CYS A 274 11.47 9.27 -3.14
CA CYS A 274 10.41 10.29 -2.96
C CYS A 274 10.95 11.69 -2.61
N LEU A 275 12.19 11.79 -2.09
CA LEU A 275 12.93 13.05 -1.93
C LEU A 275 13.70 13.46 -3.19
N ARG A 276 13.38 12.83 -4.34
CA ARG A 276 13.87 13.15 -5.68
C ARG A 276 15.38 12.93 -5.85
N SER A 277 15.90 11.82 -5.33
CA SER A 277 17.28 11.38 -5.56
C SER A 277 17.37 10.45 -6.79
N PRO A 278 17.77 10.95 -7.98
CA PRO A 278 17.78 10.15 -9.21
C PRO A 278 18.82 9.02 -9.18
N ASP A 279 19.95 9.21 -8.50
CA ASP A 279 21.05 8.24 -8.43
C ASP A 279 20.66 6.93 -7.73
N LEU A 280 19.55 6.94 -6.99
CA LEU A 280 19.05 5.79 -6.22
C LEU A 280 17.91 5.04 -6.93
N VAL A 281 17.42 5.55 -8.06
CA VAL A 281 16.26 4.96 -8.76
C VAL A 281 16.54 3.54 -9.21
N ALA A 282 17.69 3.29 -9.84
CA ALA A 282 18.04 1.96 -10.34
C ALA A 282 18.11 0.92 -9.21
N GLU A 283 18.71 1.27 -8.07
CA GLU A 283 18.76 0.38 -6.91
C GLU A 283 17.35 0.11 -6.35
N ALA A 284 16.50 1.13 -6.29
CA ALA A 284 15.13 0.99 -5.81
C ALA A 284 14.28 0.10 -6.73
N GLU A 285 14.42 0.25 -8.05
CA GLU A 285 13.75 -0.60 -9.04
C GLU A 285 14.18 -2.06 -8.92
N GLU A 286 15.49 -2.33 -8.74
CA GLU A 286 16.01 -3.68 -8.51
C GLU A 286 15.44 -4.32 -7.24
N VAL A 287 15.44 -3.58 -6.11
CA VAL A 287 14.89 -4.08 -4.84
C VAL A 287 13.40 -4.39 -4.97
N ALA A 288 12.64 -3.51 -5.62
CA ALA A 288 11.21 -3.69 -5.81
C ALA A 288 10.89 -4.85 -6.78
N ALA A 289 11.66 -4.99 -7.86
CA ALA A 289 11.53 -6.12 -8.79
C ALA A 289 11.82 -7.45 -8.09
N ALA A 290 12.84 -7.51 -7.23
CA ALA A 290 13.16 -8.69 -6.43
C ALA A 290 12.02 -9.07 -5.46
N TYR A 291 11.37 -8.08 -4.83
CA TYR A 291 10.17 -8.31 -4.01
C TYR A 291 9.02 -8.89 -4.84
N ARG A 292 8.69 -8.29 -5.98
CA ARG A 292 7.60 -8.78 -6.84
C ARG A 292 7.88 -10.19 -7.37
N ALA A 293 9.13 -10.50 -7.73
CA ALA A 293 9.54 -11.84 -8.13
C ALA A 293 9.37 -12.87 -6.98
N ARG A 294 9.69 -12.48 -5.74
CA ARG A 294 9.48 -13.30 -4.54
C ARG A 294 7.99 -13.59 -4.30
N VAL A 295 7.13 -12.59 -4.45
CA VAL A 295 5.66 -12.76 -4.38
C VAL A 295 5.14 -13.69 -5.48
N LEU A 296 5.61 -13.53 -6.72
CA LEU A 296 5.23 -14.41 -7.83
C LEU A 296 5.63 -15.87 -7.58
N ALA A 297 6.85 -16.10 -7.10
CA ALA A 297 7.29 -17.44 -6.73
C ALA A 297 6.42 -18.03 -5.60
N ALA A 298 6.09 -17.22 -4.60
CA ALA A 298 5.29 -17.66 -3.46
C ALA A 298 3.83 -17.95 -3.83
N VAL A 299 3.18 -17.16 -4.69
CA VAL A 299 1.79 -17.43 -5.13
C VAL A 299 1.72 -18.68 -6.01
N MET A 300 2.73 -18.93 -6.86
CA MET A 300 2.81 -20.15 -7.67
C MET A 300 3.06 -21.40 -6.84
N ALA A 301 3.78 -21.27 -5.71
CA ALA A 301 4.06 -22.35 -4.77
C ALA A 301 3.04 -22.46 -3.63
N ALA A 302 2.00 -21.62 -3.60
CA ALA A 302 1.04 -21.59 -2.50
C ALA A 302 0.24 -22.89 -2.40
N GLU A 303 0.29 -23.52 -1.24
CA GLU A 303 -0.42 -24.78 -0.98
C GLU A 303 -1.80 -24.50 -0.42
N ARG A 304 -2.84 -25.06 -1.03
CA ARG A 304 -4.18 -25.03 -0.46
C ARG A 304 -4.25 -25.94 0.76
N VAL A 305 -4.61 -25.39 1.91
CA VAL A 305 -4.75 -26.16 3.15
C VAL A 305 -6.02 -27.01 3.13
N GLU A 306 -7.03 -26.60 2.37
CA GLU A 306 -8.32 -27.26 2.29
C GLU A 306 -8.96 -27.14 0.89
N GLU A 307 -9.98 -27.96 0.62
CA GLU A 307 -10.56 -28.12 -0.73
C GLU A 307 -11.26 -26.86 -1.27
N THR A 308 -11.85 -26.04 -0.40
CA THR A 308 -12.60 -24.82 -0.76
C THR A 308 -11.71 -23.63 -1.14
N GLY A 309 -10.39 -23.73 -0.96
CA GLY A 309 -9.41 -22.73 -1.38
C GLY A 309 -9.51 -21.39 -0.65
N ARG A 310 -9.71 -21.41 0.66
CA ARG A 310 -9.80 -20.21 1.53
C ARG A 310 -8.55 -19.97 2.35
N ILE A 311 -7.83 -21.03 2.68
CA ILE A 311 -6.59 -20.92 3.43
C ILE A 311 -5.45 -21.48 2.59
N TYR A 312 -4.40 -20.68 2.45
CA TYR A 312 -3.21 -21.02 1.69
C TYR A 312 -1.99 -20.94 2.59
N ARG A 313 -1.09 -21.91 2.47
CA ARG A 313 0.19 -21.91 3.17
C ARG A 313 1.29 -21.54 2.20
N VAL A 314 2.18 -20.65 2.64
CA VAL A 314 3.38 -20.27 1.90
C VAL A 314 4.60 -20.40 2.81
N ALA A 315 5.73 -20.80 2.23
CA ALA A 315 6.99 -20.88 2.96
C ALA A 315 7.57 -19.50 3.32
N ASP A 316 7.16 -18.47 2.59
CA ASP A 316 7.76 -17.15 2.64
C ASP A 316 6.86 -16.13 3.35
N ALA A 317 7.13 -15.88 4.63
CA ALA A 317 6.38 -14.91 5.43
C ALA A 317 6.48 -13.46 4.92
N GLY A 318 7.58 -13.10 4.26
CA GLY A 318 7.75 -11.75 3.69
C GLY A 318 6.90 -11.54 2.43
N ALA A 319 6.51 -12.61 1.74
CA ALA A 319 5.62 -12.57 0.59
C ALA A 319 4.14 -12.77 0.92
N ALA A 320 3.82 -13.27 2.13
CA ALA A 320 2.46 -13.69 2.49
C ALA A 320 1.39 -12.61 2.28
N SER A 321 1.71 -11.34 2.55
CA SER A 321 0.79 -10.21 2.30
C SER A 321 0.51 -10.02 0.81
N GLY A 322 1.55 -9.96 -0.03
CA GLY A 322 1.39 -9.85 -1.48
C GLY A 322 0.70 -11.06 -2.11
N VAL A 323 0.93 -12.27 -1.60
CA VAL A 323 0.20 -13.48 -2.03
C VAL A 323 -1.28 -13.38 -1.67
N ALA A 324 -1.61 -12.89 -0.47
CA ALA A 324 -3.00 -12.68 -0.08
C ALA A 324 -3.70 -11.67 -0.99
N ASP A 325 -3.00 -10.59 -1.37
CA ASP A 325 -3.50 -9.60 -2.32
C ASP A 325 -3.75 -10.22 -3.71
N CYS A 326 -2.83 -11.04 -4.23
CA CYS A 326 -3.00 -11.76 -5.50
C CYS A 326 -4.21 -12.71 -5.45
N LEU A 327 -4.29 -13.57 -4.43
CA LEU A 327 -5.32 -14.59 -4.32
C LEU A 327 -6.72 -14.01 -4.11
N ALA A 328 -6.85 -12.91 -3.38
CA ALA A 328 -8.15 -12.29 -3.11
C ALA A 328 -8.64 -11.44 -4.29
N ASN A 329 -7.74 -10.66 -4.91
CA ASN A 329 -8.15 -9.67 -5.90
C ASN A 329 -8.14 -10.19 -7.33
N ASP A 330 -7.29 -11.18 -7.61
CA ASP A 330 -6.93 -11.56 -8.97
C ASP A 330 -7.32 -13.00 -9.33
N VAL A 331 -7.55 -13.84 -8.32
CA VAL A 331 -8.12 -15.18 -8.47
C VAL A 331 -9.59 -15.17 -8.05
N ARG A 332 -10.44 -15.94 -8.75
CA ARG A 332 -11.87 -16.05 -8.43
C ARG A 332 -12.07 -16.61 -7.02
N GLN A 333 -12.53 -15.74 -6.14
CA GLN A 333 -12.88 -16.06 -4.76
C GLN A 333 -14.30 -15.58 -4.48
N ALA A 334 -15.04 -16.34 -3.68
CA ALA A 334 -16.43 -16.02 -3.30
C ALA A 334 -16.56 -15.65 -1.81
N ALA A 335 -15.48 -15.80 -1.06
CA ALA A 335 -15.36 -15.48 0.36
C ALA A 335 -13.91 -15.09 0.66
N PRO A 336 -13.64 -14.45 1.81
CA PRO A 336 -12.30 -14.02 2.20
C PRO A 336 -11.28 -15.17 2.17
N VAL A 337 -10.03 -14.79 1.89
CA VAL A 337 -8.89 -15.72 1.88
C VAL A 337 -7.90 -15.34 2.97
N ALA A 338 -7.23 -16.35 3.53
CA ALA A 338 -6.12 -16.19 4.45
C ALA A 338 -4.87 -16.88 3.89
N VAL A 339 -3.74 -16.18 3.96
CA VAL A 339 -2.42 -16.72 3.66
C VAL A 339 -1.66 -16.84 4.97
N VAL A 340 -1.15 -18.04 5.26
CA VAL A 340 -0.43 -18.36 6.48
C VAL A 340 1.01 -18.72 6.15
N ALA A 341 1.95 -18.19 6.94
CA ALA A 341 3.37 -18.44 6.79
C ALA A 341 4.04 -18.52 8.15
N GLU A 342 4.98 -19.46 8.31
CA GLU A 342 5.78 -19.56 9.52
C GLU A 342 6.76 -18.38 9.58
N ASN A 343 6.78 -17.64 10.69
CA ASN A 343 7.66 -16.51 10.92
C ASN A 343 8.30 -16.62 12.31
N GLY A 344 9.43 -17.31 12.39
CA GLY A 344 10.13 -17.55 13.65
C GLY A 344 9.29 -18.43 14.59
N ALA A 345 8.91 -17.90 15.74
CA ALA A 345 8.16 -18.64 16.77
C ALA A 345 6.62 -18.48 16.66
N CYS A 346 6.12 -17.94 15.54
CA CYS A 346 4.69 -17.71 15.33
C CYS A 346 4.28 -17.95 13.88
N TRP A 347 2.99 -18.17 13.66
CA TRP A 347 2.37 -18.04 12.35
C TRP A 347 2.03 -16.58 12.10
N GLN A 348 2.42 -16.07 10.93
CA GLN A 348 1.93 -14.81 10.39
C GLN A 348 0.80 -15.09 9.40
N ILE A 349 -0.30 -14.38 9.58
CA ILE A 349 -1.52 -14.54 8.79
C ILE A 349 -1.84 -13.21 8.12
N SER A 350 -2.11 -13.25 6.82
CA SER A 350 -2.62 -12.13 6.03
C SER A 350 -3.95 -12.51 5.41
N ALA A 351 -5.03 -11.82 5.79
CA ALA A 351 -6.37 -12.06 5.28
C ALA A 351 -6.87 -10.89 4.42
N ARG A 352 -7.66 -11.20 3.39
CA ARG A 352 -8.22 -10.24 2.43
C ARG A 352 -9.63 -10.64 2.02
N CYS A 353 -10.52 -9.65 1.94
CA CYS A 353 -11.82 -9.79 1.29
C CYS A 353 -11.64 -9.63 -0.23
N PRO A 354 -12.14 -10.56 -1.05
CA PRO A 354 -12.16 -10.37 -2.50
C PRO A 354 -13.15 -9.25 -2.88
N PRO A 355 -13.02 -8.65 -4.09
CA PRO A 355 -13.93 -7.60 -4.54
C PRO A 355 -15.41 -8.01 -4.46
N GLY A 356 -16.22 -7.18 -3.81
CA GLY A 356 -17.67 -7.40 -3.63
C GLY A 356 -18.04 -8.18 -2.37
N VAL A 357 -17.07 -8.65 -1.59
CA VAL A 357 -17.31 -9.26 -0.28
C VAL A 357 -17.06 -8.22 0.83
N ASP A 358 -18.08 -8.00 1.66
CA ASP A 358 -17.99 -7.14 2.84
C ASP A 358 -18.05 -8.00 4.11
N LEU A 359 -16.89 -8.25 4.70
CA LEU A 359 -16.73 -8.88 6.00
C LEU A 359 -15.71 -8.07 6.80
N ASP A 360 -15.98 -7.88 8.09
CA ASP A 360 -15.06 -7.18 8.99
C ASP A 360 -13.90 -8.10 9.42
N LEU A 361 -12.83 -8.11 8.61
CA LEU A 361 -11.64 -8.91 8.89
C LEU A 361 -10.85 -8.38 10.08
N GLU A 362 -10.88 -7.09 10.35
CA GLU A 362 -10.27 -6.49 11.55
C GLU A 362 -10.89 -7.12 12.80
N ALA A 363 -12.21 -7.03 12.92
CA ALA A 363 -12.93 -7.58 14.07
C ALA A 363 -12.76 -9.10 14.18
N LEU A 364 -12.81 -9.81 13.04
CA LEU A 364 -12.63 -11.26 12.98
C LEU A 364 -11.24 -11.69 13.44
N LEU A 365 -10.18 -11.12 12.84
CA LEU A 365 -8.80 -11.54 13.11
C LEU A 365 -8.35 -11.11 14.51
N ARG A 366 -8.77 -9.93 14.99
CA ARG A 366 -8.51 -9.50 16.37
C ARG A 366 -9.09 -10.49 17.38
N ARG A 367 -10.34 -10.93 17.17
CA ARG A 367 -10.99 -11.93 18.03
C ARG A 367 -10.29 -13.28 17.97
N LEU A 368 -10.05 -13.83 16.77
CA LEU A 368 -9.43 -15.15 16.60
C LEU A 368 -8.00 -15.17 17.13
N ALA A 369 -7.23 -14.11 16.92
CA ALA A 369 -5.90 -13.98 17.48
C ALA A 369 -5.95 -13.95 19.01
N ALA A 370 -6.85 -13.19 19.62
CA ALA A 370 -7.00 -13.16 21.09
C ALA A 370 -7.39 -14.54 21.67
N GLU A 371 -8.30 -15.27 21.01
CA GLU A 371 -8.71 -16.64 21.40
C GLU A 371 -7.54 -17.65 21.33
N THR A 372 -6.62 -17.45 20.37
CA THR A 372 -5.45 -18.31 20.16
C THR A 372 -4.18 -17.82 20.88
N GLY A 373 -4.28 -16.77 21.71
CA GLY A 373 -3.14 -16.22 22.46
C GLY A 373 -2.15 -15.40 21.63
N GLY A 374 -2.59 -14.92 20.47
CA GLY A 374 -1.86 -14.05 19.56
C GLY A 374 -2.36 -12.60 19.56
N SER A 375 -1.96 -11.84 18.53
CA SER A 375 -2.42 -10.48 18.27
C SER A 375 -2.88 -10.32 16.82
N GLY A 376 -3.87 -9.48 16.57
CA GLY A 376 -4.40 -9.24 15.22
C GLY A 376 -5.08 -7.88 15.11
N GLY A 377 -5.20 -7.38 13.88
CA GLY A 377 -5.76 -6.07 13.56
C GLY A 377 -5.62 -5.72 12.07
N GLY A 378 -6.02 -4.52 11.69
CA GLY A 378 -5.93 -3.99 10.33
C GLY A 378 -7.16 -3.17 9.93
N HIS A 379 -7.57 -3.26 8.67
CA HIS A 379 -8.78 -2.66 8.14
C HIS A 379 -9.90 -3.70 8.00
N ARG A 380 -11.11 -3.20 7.72
CA ARG A 380 -12.29 -4.02 7.47
C ARG A 380 -12.06 -5.05 6.35
N SER A 381 -11.52 -4.64 5.20
CA SER A 381 -11.33 -5.52 4.02
C SER A 381 -9.97 -6.23 3.97
N ARG A 382 -9.01 -5.85 4.82
CA ARG A 382 -7.67 -6.44 4.89
C ARG A 382 -7.13 -6.39 6.32
N ALA A 383 -6.80 -7.55 6.88
CA ALA A 383 -6.30 -7.64 8.25
C ALA A 383 -5.20 -8.70 8.36
N GLY A 384 -4.46 -8.65 9.46
CA GLY A 384 -3.42 -9.62 9.77
C GLY A 384 -3.49 -10.12 11.20
N ALA A 385 -2.83 -11.24 11.45
CA ALA A 385 -2.67 -11.80 12.79
C ALA A 385 -1.31 -12.49 12.96
N ARG A 386 -0.83 -12.57 14.19
CA ARG A 386 0.30 -13.37 14.63
C ARG A 386 -0.17 -14.30 15.74
N ILE A 387 0.00 -15.60 15.57
CA ILE A 387 -0.46 -16.61 16.55
C ILE A 387 0.65 -17.62 16.87
N PRO A 388 0.63 -18.27 18.05
CA PRO A 388 1.56 -19.34 18.40
C PRO A 388 1.52 -20.53 17.40
N LEU A 389 2.66 -21.22 17.24
CA LEU A 389 2.80 -22.32 16.27
C LEU A 389 1.86 -23.51 16.53
N ASP A 390 1.53 -23.76 17.80
CA ASP A 390 0.69 -24.87 18.27
C ASP A 390 -0.82 -24.58 18.20
N ARG A 391 -1.23 -23.41 17.70
CA ARG A 391 -2.63 -22.96 17.65
C ARG A 391 -3.19 -22.78 16.23
N ILE A 392 -2.46 -23.20 15.20
CA ILE A 392 -2.86 -23.01 13.80
C ILE A 392 -4.17 -23.72 13.45
N ASP A 393 -4.37 -24.96 13.90
CA ASP A 393 -5.59 -25.73 13.59
C ASP A 393 -6.85 -25.06 14.15
N GLU A 394 -6.75 -24.48 15.35
CA GLU A 394 -7.85 -23.74 15.97
C GLU A 394 -8.16 -22.44 15.20
N PHE A 395 -7.11 -21.73 14.78
CA PHE A 395 -7.25 -20.53 13.96
C PHE A 395 -7.90 -20.85 12.61
N GLU A 396 -7.40 -21.85 11.89
CA GLU A 396 -7.91 -22.27 10.59
C GLU A 396 -9.40 -22.64 10.68
N ALA A 397 -9.77 -23.44 11.69
CA ALA A 397 -11.17 -23.79 11.93
C ALA A 397 -12.04 -22.58 12.33
N GLY A 398 -11.49 -21.67 13.13
CA GLY A 398 -12.17 -20.43 13.54
C GLY A 398 -12.40 -19.46 12.37
N PHE A 399 -11.41 -19.31 11.50
CA PHE A 399 -11.47 -18.48 10.30
C PHE A 399 -12.54 -18.99 9.34
N LEU A 400 -12.53 -20.30 9.02
CA LEU A 400 -13.54 -20.91 8.15
C LEU A 400 -14.97 -20.75 8.68
N ARG A 401 -15.18 -20.87 10.00
CA ARG A 401 -16.49 -20.59 10.61
C ARG A 401 -16.85 -19.10 10.53
N GLY A 402 -15.88 -18.22 10.75
CA GLY A 402 -16.09 -16.78 10.75
C GLY A 402 -16.47 -16.20 9.38
N ILE A 403 -15.95 -16.79 8.30
CA ILE A 403 -16.27 -16.35 6.92
C ILE A 403 -17.53 -17.00 6.34
N ALA A 404 -18.07 -18.02 7.00
CA ALA A 404 -19.30 -18.71 6.59
C ALA A 404 -20.56 -18.20 7.30
N ALA A 405 -20.38 -17.43 8.38
CA ALA A 405 -21.45 -16.77 9.14
C ALA A 405 -21.87 -15.47 8.48
#